data_AF-A0AAT9H8R5-F1
#
_entry.id   AF-A0AAT9H8R5-F1
#
_cell.length_a   1.000
_cell.length_b   1.000
_cell.length_c   1.000
_cell.angle_alpha   90.00
_cell.angle_beta   90.00
_cell.angle_gamma   90.00
#
_symmetry.space_group_name_H-M   'P 1'
#
loop_
_entity.id
_entity.type
_entity.pdbx_description
1 polymer ?
#
loop_
_entity_poly.entity_id
_entity_poly.type
_entity_poly.pdbx_seq_one_letter_code
_entity_poly.pdbx_strand_id
1 'polypeptide(L)'
;MYAATKLAQEHLAAAWARCTGGSAVSLRYHNVYGPGMPRDTPYAGVASFFRSALARGEAPRVFEDGRQRRDFVHVRDVAAANAVALEAVAARGVLTAYNTGSGEPHTVGEMARALAAAHGGPEPIVTGEYRLGDVRHITADSSRLRAGLGWKPEVGFEEGMAEFARAGTRGRRAAMDRWTGGPVDRWTGRPVDRWTGRPVDR
;
A
#
# COMPACT_ATOMS: atom_id res chain seq x y z
N MET A 1 -5.62 17.01 -3.38
CA MET A 1 -4.16 17.24 -3.43
C MET A 1 -3.39 16.02 -3.92
N TYR A 2 -3.34 14.89 -3.18
CA TYR A 2 -2.55 13.70 -3.58
C TYR A 2 -2.82 13.20 -5.02
N ALA A 3 -4.08 12.98 -5.38
CA ALA A 3 -4.42 12.49 -6.72
C ALA A 3 -3.99 13.47 -7.84
N ALA A 4 -4.18 14.77 -7.61
CA ALA A 4 -3.78 15.82 -8.56
C ALA A 4 -2.25 15.85 -8.76
N THR A 5 -1.46 15.67 -7.70
CA THR A 5 0.01 15.63 -7.84
C THR A 5 0.48 14.37 -8.55
N LYS A 6 -0.18 13.22 -8.36
CA LYS A 6 0.11 11.99 -9.13
C LYS A 6 -0.21 12.14 -10.62
N LEU A 7 -1.32 12.77 -10.96
CA LEU A 7 -1.65 13.08 -12.35
C LEU A 7 -0.64 14.06 -12.97
N ALA A 8 -0.26 15.11 -12.23
CA ALA A 8 0.76 16.06 -12.68
C ALA A 8 2.11 15.37 -12.95
N GLN A 9 2.51 14.40 -12.12
CA GLN A 9 3.72 13.59 -12.34
C GLN A 9 3.65 12.80 -13.66
N GLU A 10 2.51 12.20 -13.99
CA GLU A 10 2.33 11.50 -15.27
C GLU A 10 2.43 12.47 -16.45
N HIS A 11 1.82 13.65 -16.37
CA HIS A 11 1.93 14.67 -17.42
C HIS A 11 3.36 15.16 -17.62
N LEU A 12 4.09 15.39 -16.54
CA LEU A 12 5.49 15.82 -16.59
C LEU A 12 6.38 14.74 -17.23
N ALA A 13 6.22 13.48 -16.82
CA ALA A 13 6.98 12.37 -17.39
C ALA A 13 6.66 12.15 -18.88
N ALA A 14 5.40 12.31 -19.28
CA ALA A 14 5.00 12.25 -20.69
C ALA A 14 5.58 13.40 -21.53
N ALA A 15 5.63 14.61 -20.98
CA ALA A 15 6.27 15.75 -21.65
C ALA A 15 7.77 15.54 -21.80
N TRP A 16 8.46 15.09 -20.73
CA TRP A 16 9.88 14.76 -20.78
C TRP A 16 10.19 13.68 -21.82
N ALA A 17 9.40 12.61 -21.88
CA ALA A 17 9.57 11.53 -22.86
C ALA A 17 9.52 12.09 -24.29
N ARG A 18 8.50 12.89 -24.62
CA ARG A 18 8.36 13.51 -25.95
C ARG A 18 9.50 14.46 -26.30
N CYS A 19 9.96 15.27 -25.36
CA CYS A 19 11.00 16.27 -25.61
C CYS A 19 12.39 15.65 -25.78
N THR A 20 12.67 14.54 -25.09
CA THR A 20 14.02 13.94 -25.06
C THR A 20 14.15 12.69 -25.94
N GLY A 21 13.04 12.15 -26.42
CA GLY A 21 13.00 10.83 -27.03
C GLY A 21 13.12 9.68 -26.00
N GLY A 22 13.15 10.00 -24.70
CA GLY A 22 13.13 9.02 -23.62
C GLY A 22 11.81 8.27 -23.52
N SER A 23 11.78 7.29 -22.62
CA SER A 23 10.68 6.34 -22.46
C SER A 23 10.31 6.25 -20.99
N ALA A 24 9.00 6.21 -20.69
CA ALA A 24 8.51 6.15 -19.32
C ALA A 24 7.35 5.17 -19.18
N VAL A 25 7.26 4.53 -18.01
CA VAL A 25 6.12 3.71 -17.62
C VAL A 25 5.53 4.26 -16.33
N SER A 26 4.22 4.46 -16.29
CA SER A 26 3.48 4.78 -15.07
C SER A 26 2.73 3.54 -14.59
N LEU A 27 3.01 3.09 -13.37
CA LEU A 27 2.25 2.03 -12.72
C LEU A 27 1.30 2.63 -11.68
N ARG A 28 0.00 2.45 -11.90
CA ARG A 28 -1.07 2.94 -11.03
C ARG A 28 -1.48 1.82 -10.07
N TYR A 29 -0.80 1.77 -8.93
CA TYR A 29 -1.07 0.78 -7.89
C TYR A 29 -2.45 0.98 -7.29
N HIS A 30 -3.19 -0.12 -7.15
CA HIS A 30 -4.40 -0.16 -6.35
C HIS A 30 -4.06 -0.48 -4.89
N ASN A 31 -4.90 -1.22 -4.17
CA ASN A 31 -4.75 -1.38 -2.72
C ASN A 31 -3.63 -2.38 -2.39
N VAL A 32 -2.40 -1.87 -2.32
CA VAL A 32 -1.22 -2.69 -1.98
C VAL A 32 -1.24 -3.09 -0.51
N TYR A 33 -0.98 -4.37 -0.26
CA TYR A 33 -0.79 -4.91 1.09
C TYR A 33 0.35 -5.95 1.11
N GLY A 34 0.83 -6.31 2.30
CA GLY A 34 1.85 -7.36 2.45
C GLY A 34 2.96 -7.00 3.44
N PRO A 35 3.96 -7.87 3.59
CA PRO A 35 5.07 -7.69 4.51
C PRO A 35 5.78 -6.34 4.33
N GLY A 36 6.24 -5.75 5.45
CA GLY A 36 6.94 -4.46 5.44
C GLY A 36 6.01 -3.23 5.43
N MET A 37 4.69 -3.41 5.28
CA MET A 37 3.73 -2.31 5.47
C MET A 37 3.80 -1.76 6.90
N PRO A 38 3.90 -0.43 7.10
CA PRO A 38 4.06 0.17 8.42
C PRO A 38 2.77 0.07 9.24
N ARG A 39 2.92 -0.09 10.57
CA ARG A 39 1.82 -0.02 11.54
C ARG A 39 1.39 1.43 11.78
N ASP A 40 0.11 1.60 12.11
CA ASP A 40 -0.46 2.80 12.76
C ASP A 40 -0.17 4.11 12.02
N THR A 41 -0.16 4.09 10.69
CA THR A 41 -0.07 5.31 9.90
C THR A 41 -1.40 5.57 9.19
N PRO A 42 -1.88 6.84 9.16
CA PRO A 42 -3.10 7.18 8.43
C PRO A 42 -3.00 6.93 6.92
N TYR A 43 -1.80 6.69 6.40
CA TYR A 43 -1.51 6.43 4.99
C TYR A 43 -1.33 4.94 4.66
N ALA A 44 -1.13 4.09 5.66
CA ALA A 44 -1.11 2.65 5.46
C ALA A 44 -2.58 2.22 5.34
N GLY A 45 -2.96 1.69 4.18
CA GLY A 45 -4.36 1.37 3.87
C GLY A 45 -5.04 0.49 4.92
N VAL A 46 -6.35 0.30 4.77
CA VAL A 46 -7.23 -0.36 5.75
C VAL A 46 -6.69 -1.68 6.35
N ALA A 47 -5.93 -2.46 5.57
CA ALA A 47 -5.23 -3.67 6.02
C ALA A 47 -4.32 -3.45 7.24
N SER A 48 -3.62 -2.30 7.32
CA SER A 48 -2.72 -1.98 8.44
C SER A 48 -3.50 -1.74 9.72
N PHE A 49 -4.63 -1.03 9.63
CA PHE A 49 -5.50 -0.78 10.78
C PHE A 49 -6.07 -2.08 11.35
N PHE A 50 -6.55 -2.98 10.47
CA PHE A 50 -7.09 -4.27 10.88
C PHE A 50 -6.02 -5.15 11.54
N ARG A 51 -4.85 -5.28 10.91
CA ARG A 51 -3.73 -6.02 11.49
C ARG A 51 -3.24 -5.43 12.81
N SER A 52 -3.21 -4.10 12.95
CA SER A 52 -2.85 -3.44 14.21
C SER A 52 -3.87 -3.73 15.32
N ALA A 53 -5.17 -3.68 15.02
CA ALA A 53 -6.22 -4.03 15.98
C ALA A 53 -6.10 -5.49 16.43
N LEU A 54 -5.95 -6.42 15.49
CA LEU A 54 -5.80 -7.84 15.78
C LEU A 54 -4.54 -8.13 16.61
N ALA A 55 -3.43 -7.44 16.33
CA ALA A 55 -2.22 -7.55 17.14
C ALA A 55 -2.38 -7.05 18.58
N ARG A 56 -3.39 -6.21 18.87
CA ARG A 56 -3.79 -5.80 20.22
C ARG A 56 -4.90 -6.68 20.82
N GLY A 57 -5.35 -7.72 20.12
CA GLY A 57 -6.50 -8.53 20.52
C GLY A 57 -7.85 -7.82 20.35
N GLU A 58 -7.90 -6.75 19.56
CA GLU A 58 -9.11 -5.96 19.30
C GLU A 58 -9.76 -6.37 17.98
N ALA A 59 -11.09 -6.30 17.94
CA ALA A 59 -11.88 -6.52 16.72
C ALA A 59 -11.61 -5.42 15.67
N PRO A 60 -11.31 -5.79 14.40
CA PRO A 60 -11.29 -4.84 13.30
C PRO A 60 -12.63 -4.10 13.18
N ARG A 61 -12.58 -2.76 13.12
CA ARG A 61 -13.77 -1.93 12.91
C ARG A 61 -13.96 -1.63 11.43
N VAL A 62 -14.98 -2.23 10.84
CA VAL A 62 -15.31 -2.12 9.42
C VAL A 62 -16.38 -1.05 9.23
N PHE A 63 -16.09 -0.06 8.38
CA PHE A 63 -16.97 1.07 8.15
C PHE A 63 -18.08 0.74 7.13
N GLU A 64 -19.09 1.59 7.12
CA GLU A 64 -20.37 1.46 6.43
C GLU A 64 -20.98 0.08 6.68
N ASP A 65 -21.15 -0.72 5.63
CA ASP A 65 -21.67 -2.09 5.64
C ASP A 65 -20.58 -3.15 5.38
N GLY A 66 -19.31 -2.72 5.30
CA GLY A 66 -18.17 -3.55 4.88
C GLY A 66 -18.17 -4.02 3.43
N ARG A 67 -19.15 -3.61 2.61
CA ARG A 67 -19.32 -4.05 1.22
C ARG A 67 -18.58 -3.16 0.21
N GLN A 68 -17.81 -2.17 0.69
CA GLN A 68 -16.93 -1.38 -0.17
C GLN A 68 -15.98 -2.32 -0.90
N ARG A 69 -15.81 -2.14 -2.21
CA ARG A 69 -14.98 -3.05 -3.04
C ARG A 69 -13.63 -2.39 -3.30
N ARG A 70 -12.57 -3.20 -3.16
CA ARG A 70 -11.19 -2.82 -3.42
C ARG A 70 -10.52 -3.95 -4.20
N ASP A 71 -9.61 -3.57 -5.08
CA ASP A 71 -8.66 -4.52 -5.67
C ASP A 71 -7.41 -4.53 -4.78
N PHE A 72 -7.26 -5.60 -3.99
CA PHE A 72 -6.12 -5.80 -3.10
C PHE A 72 -5.03 -6.58 -3.81
N VAL A 73 -3.86 -5.95 -3.99
CA VAL A 73 -2.71 -6.56 -4.67
C VAL A 73 -1.55 -6.74 -3.71
N HIS A 74 -0.93 -7.93 -3.74
CA HIS A 74 0.17 -8.21 -2.84
C HIS A 74 1.43 -7.43 -3.24
N VAL A 75 2.23 -7.02 -2.26
CA VAL A 75 3.45 -6.21 -2.47
C VAL A 75 4.47 -6.89 -3.38
N ARG A 76 4.52 -8.23 -3.38
CA ARG A 76 5.40 -9.00 -4.28
C ARG A 76 4.95 -8.90 -5.74
N ASP A 77 3.64 -8.93 -6.01
CA ASP A 77 3.11 -8.75 -7.36
C ASP A 77 3.37 -7.33 -7.89
N VAL A 78 3.29 -6.33 -7.01
CA VAL A 78 3.67 -4.94 -7.33
C VAL A 78 5.17 -4.84 -7.62
N ALA A 79 6.03 -5.53 -6.85
CA ALA A 79 7.45 -5.58 -7.12
C ALA A 79 7.76 -6.23 -8.49
N ALA A 80 7.08 -7.35 -8.80
CA ALA A 80 7.18 -7.99 -10.11
C ALA A 80 6.71 -7.06 -11.25
N ALA A 81 5.65 -6.28 -11.03
CA ALA A 81 5.16 -5.30 -12.00
C ALA A 81 6.20 -4.20 -12.30
N ASN A 82 7.01 -3.81 -11.31
CA ASN A 82 8.10 -2.86 -11.52
C ASN A 82 9.25 -3.47 -12.32
N ALA A 83 9.62 -4.72 -12.03
CA ALA A 83 10.70 -5.41 -12.73
C ALA A 83 10.38 -5.54 -14.24
N VAL A 84 9.21 -6.08 -14.58
CA VAL A 84 8.78 -6.21 -15.99
C VAL A 84 8.57 -4.85 -16.67
N ALA A 85 8.10 -3.83 -15.94
CA ALA A 85 7.97 -2.48 -16.49
C ALA A 85 9.33 -1.85 -16.82
N LEU A 86 10.35 -2.11 -16.00
CA LEU A 86 11.72 -1.64 -16.23
C LEU A 86 12.36 -2.30 -17.45
N GLU A 87 12.12 -3.59 -17.64
CA GLU A 87 12.61 -4.35 -18.80
C GLU A 87 11.90 -3.96 -20.10
N ALA A 88 10.63 -3.53 -20.02
CA ALA A 88 9.82 -3.19 -21.17
C ALA A 88 10.02 -1.75 -21.72
N VAL A 89 10.99 -1.00 -21.20
CA VAL A 89 11.28 0.38 -21.63
C VAL A 89 11.96 0.38 -23.00
N ALA A 90 11.17 0.22 -24.06
CA ALA A 90 11.68 0.10 -25.44
C ALA A 90 11.17 1.20 -26.39
N ALA A 91 9.96 1.72 -26.18
CA ALA A 91 9.33 2.66 -27.09
C ALA A 91 9.79 4.10 -26.84
N ARG A 92 10.42 4.74 -27.83
CA ARG A 92 10.93 6.12 -27.72
C ARG A 92 9.82 7.16 -27.70
N GLY A 93 9.98 8.21 -26.92
CA GLY A 93 9.11 9.38 -26.92
C GLY A 93 7.75 9.21 -26.25
N VAL A 94 7.51 8.07 -25.57
CA VAL A 94 6.18 7.74 -25.04
C VAL A 94 6.20 7.47 -23.53
N LEU A 95 5.09 7.83 -22.90
CA LEU A 95 4.71 7.32 -21.58
C LEU A 95 3.57 6.33 -21.75
N THR A 96 3.72 5.15 -21.15
CA THR A 96 2.63 4.16 -21.08
C THR A 96 2.18 3.98 -19.64
N ALA A 97 0.89 4.17 -19.39
CA ALA A 97 0.30 3.95 -18.07
C ALA A 97 -0.42 2.60 -18.00
N TYR A 98 -0.18 1.88 -16.90
CA TYR A 98 -0.80 0.60 -16.59
C TYR A 98 -1.43 0.63 -15.20
N ASN A 99 -2.63 0.08 -15.06
CA ASN A 99 -3.17 -0.23 -13.75
C ASN A 99 -2.49 -1.50 -13.22
N THR A 100 -2.20 -1.51 -11.93
CA THR A 100 -1.60 -2.65 -11.23
C THR A 100 -2.49 -3.03 -10.05
N GLY A 101 -3.28 -4.08 -10.28
CA GLY A 101 -4.15 -4.73 -9.30
C GLY A 101 -4.21 -6.24 -9.54
N SER A 102 -4.73 -6.99 -8.57
CA SER A 102 -4.93 -8.44 -8.63
C SER A 102 -5.90 -8.83 -9.75
N GLY A 103 -6.84 -7.94 -10.11
CA GLY A 103 -7.95 -8.27 -11.01
C GLY A 103 -9.03 -9.13 -10.35
N GLU A 104 -8.92 -9.37 -9.05
CA GLU A 104 -9.92 -10.03 -8.22
C GLU A 104 -10.35 -9.07 -7.09
N PRO A 105 -11.46 -8.33 -7.28
CA PRO A 105 -11.97 -7.43 -6.26
C PRO A 105 -12.54 -8.17 -5.06
N HIS A 106 -12.17 -7.71 -3.86
CA HIS A 106 -12.78 -8.16 -2.61
C HIS A 106 -13.38 -6.98 -1.86
N THR A 107 -14.25 -7.29 -0.91
CA THR A 107 -14.82 -6.32 0.02
C THR A 107 -13.86 -6.03 1.17
N VAL A 108 -13.99 -4.85 1.78
CA VAL A 108 -13.26 -4.51 3.01
C VAL A 108 -13.60 -5.48 4.15
N GLY A 109 -14.86 -5.94 4.22
CA GLY A 109 -15.30 -6.95 5.18
C GLY A 109 -14.69 -8.34 4.95
N GLU A 110 -14.44 -8.76 3.71
CA GLU A 110 -13.69 -9.99 3.41
C GLU A 110 -12.23 -9.88 3.86
N MET A 111 -11.57 -8.76 3.60
CA MET A 111 -10.21 -8.52 4.11
C MET A 111 -10.17 -8.57 5.64
N ALA A 112 -11.13 -7.94 6.33
CA ALA A 112 -11.17 -7.94 7.79
C ALA A 112 -11.29 -9.37 8.35
N ARG A 113 -12.20 -10.18 7.77
CA ARG A 113 -12.42 -11.58 8.19
C ARG A 113 -11.23 -12.47 7.89
N ALA A 114 -10.64 -12.37 6.70
CA ALA A 114 -9.44 -13.14 6.33
C ALA A 114 -8.27 -12.84 7.28
N LEU A 115 -8.06 -11.57 7.64
CA LEU A 115 -7.03 -11.20 8.61
C LEU A 115 -7.33 -11.67 10.03
N ALA A 116 -8.59 -11.60 10.47
CA ALA A 116 -9.01 -12.09 11.79
C ALA A 116 -8.79 -13.61 11.91
N ALA A 117 -9.25 -14.38 10.91
CA ALA A 117 -9.03 -15.82 10.83
C ALA A 117 -7.53 -16.17 10.83
N ALA A 118 -6.72 -15.48 10.03
CA ALA A 118 -5.28 -15.73 9.96
C ALA A 118 -4.53 -15.38 11.26
N HIS A 119 -5.02 -14.41 12.04
CA HIS A 119 -4.48 -14.08 13.37
C HIS A 119 -5.01 -14.98 14.49
N GLY A 120 -6.11 -15.70 14.28
CA GLY A 120 -6.89 -16.28 15.38
C GLY A 120 -7.49 -15.21 16.29
N GLY A 121 -7.83 -14.04 15.74
CA GLY A 121 -8.36 -12.90 16.47
C GLY A 121 -9.89 -12.81 16.44
N PRO A 122 -10.48 -11.82 17.12
CA PRO A 122 -11.93 -11.63 17.18
C PRO A 122 -12.54 -11.26 15.83
N GLU A 123 -13.82 -11.60 15.65
CA GLU A 123 -14.60 -11.26 14.46
C GLU A 123 -14.70 -9.74 14.24
N PRO A 124 -14.64 -9.25 12.98
CA PRO A 124 -14.80 -7.84 12.67
C PRO A 124 -16.18 -7.28 13.04
N ILE A 125 -16.20 -6.01 13.48
CA ILE A 125 -17.42 -5.29 13.83
C ILE A 125 -17.75 -4.29 12.71
N VAL A 126 -18.93 -4.43 12.10
CA VAL A 126 -19.47 -3.44 11.15
C VAL A 126 -20.09 -2.30 11.94
N THR A 127 -19.58 -1.07 11.77
CA THR A 127 -19.94 0.05 12.65
C THR A 127 -21.03 0.98 12.10
N GLY A 128 -21.29 0.96 10.79
CA GLY A 128 -22.20 1.91 10.15
C GLY A 128 -21.63 3.33 9.98
N GLU A 129 -20.44 3.62 10.52
CA GLU A 129 -19.74 4.90 10.33
C GLU A 129 -19.18 5.01 8.91
N TYR A 130 -18.87 6.21 8.44
CA TYR A 130 -18.28 6.41 7.11
C TYR A 130 -17.16 7.43 7.15
N ARG A 131 -16.32 7.44 6.11
CA ARG A 131 -15.29 8.46 5.90
C ARG A 131 -15.72 9.37 4.75
N LEU A 132 -15.84 10.67 5.03
CA LEU A 132 -16.15 11.65 4.00
C LEU A 132 -15.06 11.63 2.92
N GLY A 133 -15.47 11.48 1.66
CA GLY A 133 -14.57 11.41 0.52
C GLY A 133 -13.97 10.03 0.24
N ASP A 134 -14.35 8.98 0.98
CA ASP A 134 -13.98 7.61 0.62
C ASP A 134 -14.81 7.14 -0.58
N VAL A 135 -14.14 6.48 -1.53
CA VAL A 135 -14.78 5.98 -2.75
C VAL A 135 -15.36 4.61 -2.45
N ARG A 136 -16.66 4.41 -2.62
CA ARG A 136 -17.30 3.14 -2.23
C ARG A 136 -16.73 1.92 -2.97
N HIS A 137 -16.50 2.02 -4.28
CA HIS A 137 -15.90 0.94 -5.07
C HIS A 137 -14.75 1.49 -5.93
N ILE A 138 -13.56 0.94 -5.76
CA ILE A 138 -12.38 1.24 -6.59
C ILE A 138 -11.65 -0.06 -6.90
N THR A 139 -11.61 -0.42 -8.17
CA THR A 139 -11.09 -1.71 -8.66
C THR A 139 -10.21 -1.49 -9.88
N ALA A 140 -9.19 -2.31 -10.06
CA ALA A 140 -8.30 -2.22 -11.21
C ALA A 140 -8.79 -3.08 -12.36
N ASP A 141 -8.51 -2.64 -13.58
CA ASP A 141 -8.36 -3.56 -14.71
C ASP A 141 -6.89 -3.55 -15.17
N SER A 142 -6.21 -4.66 -14.91
CA SER A 142 -4.80 -4.88 -15.28
C SER A 142 -4.64 -5.57 -16.65
N SER A 143 -5.70 -5.69 -17.45
CA SER A 143 -5.69 -6.32 -18.78
C SER A 143 -4.57 -5.79 -19.68
N ARG A 144 -4.39 -4.46 -19.72
CA ARG A 144 -3.33 -3.80 -20.49
C ARG A 144 -1.92 -4.21 -20.04
N LEU A 145 -1.70 -4.34 -18.73
CA LEU A 145 -0.40 -4.74 -18.18
C LEU A 145 -0.08 -6.19 -18.50
N ARG A 146 -1.10 -7.06 -18.41
CA ARG A 146 -1.03 -8.48 -18.78
C ARG A 146 -0.71 -8.68 -20.25
N ALA A 147 -1.48 -8.05 -21.13
CA ALA A 147 -1.30 -8.18 -22.57
C ALA A 147 -0.01 -7.50 -23.07
N GLY A 148 0.33 -6.34 -22.50
CA GLY A 148 1.48 -5.56 -22.94
C GLY A 148 2.82 -6.09 -22.44
N LEU A 149 2.89 -6.53 -21.18
CA LEU A 149 4.16 -6.86 -20.51
C LEU A 149 4.24 -8.30 -20.00
N GLY A 150 3.23 -9.15 -20.25
CA GLY A 150 3.20 -10.53 -19.77
C GLY A 150 3.08 -10.68 -18.24
N TRP A 151 2.89 -9.58 -17.52
CA TRP A 151 2.76 -9.58 -16.07
C TRP A 151 1.41 -10.13 -15.62
N LYS A 152 1.39 -10.95 -14.58
CA LYS A 152 0.18 -11.32 -13.85
C LYS A 152 0.47 -11.38 -12.35
N PRO A 153 -0.51 -11.07 -11.49
CA PRO A 153 -0.38 -11.32 -10.06
C PRO A 153 -0.32 -12.82 -9.81
N GLU A 154 0.53 -13.24 -8.89
CA GLU A 154 0.77 -14.64 -8.55
C GLU A 154 0.31 -14.98 -7.13
N VAL A 155 0.23 -14.00 -6.23
CA VAL A 155 -0.18 -14.22 -4.84
C VAL A 155 -1.70 -14.14 -4.71
N GLY A 156 -2.32 -15.26 -4.34
CA GLY A 156 -3.75 -15.33 -4.08
C GLY A 156 -4.16 -14.55 -2.82
N PHE A 157 -5.43 -14.15 -2.74
CA PHE A 157 -5.96 -13.33 -1.63
C PHE A 157 -5.76 -13.98 -0.26
N GLU A 158 -6.21 -15.24 -0.08
CA GLU A 158 -6.12 -15.93 1.20
C GLU A 158 -4.66 -16.17 1.63
N GLU A 159 -3.80 -16.60 0.70
CA GLU A 159 -2.37 -16.81 0.95
C GLU A 159 -1.69 -15.50 1.37
N GLY A 160 -1.93 -14.42 0.63
CA GLY A 160 -1.36 -13.11 0.93
C GLY A 160 -1.86 -12.56 2.26
N MET A 161 -3.15 -12.72 2.61
CA MET A 161 -3.69 -12.29 3.91
C MET A 161 -3.05 -13.07 5.06
N ALA A 162 -2.88 -14.39 4.90
CA ALA A 162 -2.20 -15.23 5.88
C ALA A 162 -0.72 -14.85 6.05
N GLU A 163 -0.01 -14.60 4.97
CA GLU A 163 1.37 -14.10 5.01
C GLU A 163 1.44 -12.74 5.72
N PHE A 164 0.59 -11.79 5.31
CA PHE A 164 0.57 -10.44 5.86
C PHE A 164 0.23 -10.43 7.36
N ALA A 165 -0.70 -11.29 7.79
CA ALA A 165 -1.07 -11.44 9.18
C ALA A 165 0.11 -11.88 10.04
N ARG A 166 0.85 -12.90 9.58
CA ARG A 166 2.00 -13.48 10.30
C ARG A 166 3.29 -12.69 10.16
N ALA A 167 3.37 -11.80 9.16
CA ALA A 167 4.57 -11.02 8.92
C ALA A 167 4.95 -10.21 10.18
N GLY A 168 6.25 -10.19 10.51
CA GLY A 168 6.77 -9.28 11.53
C GLY A 168 6.40 -7.84 11.17
N THR A 169 6.06 -7.05 12.19
CA THR A 169 5.89 -5.61 11.95
C THR A 169 7.23 -4.92 11.96
N ARG A 170 7.45 -4.07 10.95
CA ARG A 170 8.40 -2.97 11.11
C ARG A 170 7.82 -1.98 12.12
N GLY A 171 8.31 -2.06 13.35
CA GLY A 171 8.09 -1.00 14.33
C GLY A 171 8.52 0.33 13.72
N ARG A 172 8.02 1.43 14.28
CA ARG A 172 8.46 2.78 13.91
C ARG A 172 9.99 2.82 14.10
N ARG A 173 10.76 2.63 13.03
CA ARG A 173 12.21 2.83 13.08
C ARG A 173 12.34 4.32 13.40
N ALA A 174 12.84 4.64 14.60
CA ALA A 174 13.21 6.01 14.92
C ALA A 174 14.08 6.52 13.78
N ALA A 175 13.86 7.76 13.33
CA ALA A 175 14.83 8.38 12.44
C ALA A 175 16.18 8.33 13.20
N MET A 176 17.27 8.03 12.51
CA MET A 176 18.58 7.97 13.16
C MET A 176 19.36 9.21 12.77
N ASP A 177 20.00 9.84 13.75
CA ASP A 177 20.98 10.88 13.52
C ASP A 177 22.12 10.29 12.67
N ARG A 178 22.44 10.96 11.57
CA ARG A 178 23.45 10.51 10.61
C ARG A 178 24.88 10.60 11.17
N TRP A 179 25.10 11.35 12.25
CA TRP A 179 26.42 11.56 12.86
C TRP A 179 26.62 10.72 14.12
N THR A 180 25.59 10.60 14.96
CA THR A 180 25.70 9.92 16.25
C THR A 180 25.13 8.50 16.23
N GLY A 181 24.35 8.12 15.21
CA GLY A 181 23.66 6.84 15.14
C GLY A 181 22.54 6.67 16.18
N GLY A 182 22.22 7.73 16.93
CA GLY A 182 21.16 7.73 17.94
C GLY A 182 19.77 7.97 17.33
N PRO A 183 18.69 7.50 17.99
CA PRO A 183 17.33 7.79 17.55
C PRO A 183 16.99 9.28 17.74
N VAL A 184 16.38 9.88 16.72
CA VAL A 184 15.93 11.27 16.67
C VAL A 184 14.48 11.38 16.23
N ASP A 185 13.84 12.46 16.66
CA ASP A 185 12.52 12.87 16.17
C ASP A 185 12.62 13.26 14.69
N ARG A 186 11.71 12.74 13.88
CA ARG A 186 11.78 12.85 12.41
C ARG A 186 11.49 14.26 11.89
N TRP A 187 10.78 15.08 12.68
CA TRP A 187 10.35 16.41 12.26
C TRP A 187 11.31 17.50 12.73
N THR A 188 11.87 17.33 13.92
CA THR A 188 12.75 18.31 14.56
C THR A 188 14.23 17.93 14.50
N GLY A 189 14.55 16.66 14.22
CA GLY A 189 15.92 16.14 14.25
C GLY A 189 16.51 16.04 15.65
N ARG A 190 15.72 16.25 16.70
CA ARG A 190 16.19 16.24 18.10
C ARG A 190 16.34 14.80 18.64
N PRO A 191 17.33 14.54 19.51
CA PRO A 191 17.47 13.24 20.17
C PRO A 191 16.19 12.82 20.90
N VAL A 192 15.79 11.56 20.73
CA VAL A 192 14.70 10.95 21.48
C VAL A 192 15.21 9.74 22.24
N ASP A 193 14.59 9.44 23.37
CA ASP A 193 14.95 8.26 24.15
C ASP A 193 14.68 6.99 23.33
N ARG A 194 15.64 6.06 23.38
CA ARG A 194 15.67 4.87 22.52
C ARG A 194 14.53 3.89 22.81
N TRP A 195 13.99 3.90 24.03
CA TRP A 195 12.99 2.95 24.49
C TRP A 195 11.58 3.52 24.45
N THR A 196 11.43 4.80 24.76
CA THR A 196 10.14 5.49 24.88
C THR A 196 9.80 6.37 23.68
N GLY A 197 10.79 6.76 22.87
CA GLY A 197 10.60 7.62 21.70
C GLY A 197 10.16 9.05 22.02
N ARG A 198 10.28 9.48 23.28
CA ARG A 198 9.99 10.85 23.74
C ARG A 198 11.23 11.75 23.61
N PRO A 199 11.07 13.08 23.44
CA PRO A 199 12.19 14.01 23.45
C PRO A 199 13.03 13.83 24.71
N VAL A 200 14.36 13.77 24.53
CA VAL A 200 15.28 13.88 25.67
C VAL A 200 15.35 15.38 25.99
N ASP A 201 14.45 15.86 26.84
CA ASP A 201 14.59 17.21 27.40
C ASP A 201 15.85 17.24 28.28
N ARG A 202 16.62 18.32 28.17
CA ARG A 202 17.82 18.55 28.97
C ARG A 202 17.49 18.88 30.41
#